data_AF-A0A969LZH2-F1
#
_entry.id   AF-A0A969LZH2-F1
#
_cell.length_a   1.000
_cell.length_b   1.000
_cell.length_c   1.000
_cell.angle_alpha   90.00
_cell.angle_beta   90.00
_cell.angle_gamma   90.00
#
_symmetry.space_group_name_H-M   'P 1'
#
loop_
_entity.id
_entity.type
_entity.pdbx_description
1 polymer ?
#
loop_
_entity_poly.entity_id
_entity_poly.type
_entity_poly.pdbx_seq_one_letter_code
_entity_poly.pdbx_strand_id
1 'polypeptide(L)'
;MTVTSIPMSITLDDLAPGNYAIAIFQDLNGDSILNRNPLGIPTEPFGFSQNPRIVVAPPKFVASAVLVVEAETNVNIRLKNLLRG
;
A
#
# COMPACT_ATOMS: atom_id res chain seq x y z
N MET A 1 -21.35 1.86 13.73
CA MET A 1 -21.86 1.97 12.35
C MET A 1 -20.90 1.17 11.49
N THR A 2 -21.27 -0.05 11.11
CA THR A 2 -20.37 -1.03 10.50
C THR A 2 -20.83 -1.32 9.09
N VAL A 3 -20.05 -0.89 8.10
CA VAL A 3 -19.99 -1.47 6.77
C VAL A 3 -18.52 -1.54 6.39
N THR A 4 -17.92 -2.72 6.57
CA THR A 4 -16.57 -3.11 6.16
C THR A 4 -16.64 -3.61 4.72
N SER A 5 -16.60 -2.72 3.71
CA SER A 5 -16.48 -3.19 2.33
C SER A 5 -15.04 -3.67 2.10
N ILE A 6 -14.87 -4.97 1.92
CA ILE A 6 -13.64 -5.58 1.42
C ILE A 6 -14.00 -6.12 0.02
N PRO A 7 -13.36 -5.65 -1.07
CA PRO A 7 -12.23 -4.72 -1.11
C PRO A 7 -12.62 -3.24 -0.91
N MET A 8 -11.68 -2.45 -0.39
CA MET A 8 -11.74 -0.98 -0.41
C MET A 8 -11.14 -0.49 -1.73
N SER A 9 -11.85 0.39 -2.42
CA SER A 9 -11.40 1.00 -3.69
C SER A 9 -11.18 2.50 -3.51
N ILE A 10 -10.08 2.99 -4.08
CA ILE A 10 -9.73 4.41 -4.14
C ILE A 10 -9.47 4.73 -5.60
N THR A 11 -10.10 5.77 -6.12
CA THR A 11 -9.88 6.27 -7.48
C THR A 11 -8.97 7.50 -7.42
N LEU A 12 -7.96 7.54 -8.29
CA LEU A 12 -7.09 8.68 -8.49
C LEU A 12 -7.29 9.16 -9.93
N ASP A 13 -7.93 10.31 -10.09
CA ASP A 13 -8.20 10.92 -11.39
C ASP A 13 -7.05 11.86 -11.82
N ASP A 14 -7.03 12.22 -13.10
CA ASP A 14 -6.12 13.21 -13.68
C ASP A 14 -4.61 12.94 -13.49
N LEU A 15 -4.23 11.66 -13.43
CA LEU A 15 -2.82 11.26 -13.42
C LEU A 15 -2.22 11.36 -14.83
N ALA A 16 -1.11 12.09 -14.95
CA ALA A 16 -0.31 12.09 -16.18
C ALA A 16 0.27 10.68 -16.45
N PRO A 17 0.42 10.27 -17.72
CA PRO A 17 1.07 9.00 -18.04
C PRO A 17 2.50 8.92 -17.47
N GLY A 18 2.85 7.80 -16.86
CA GLY A 18 4.15 7.65 -16.19
C GLY A 18 4.25 6.42 -15.31
N ASN A 19 5.42 6.24 -14.68
CA ASN A 19 5.62 5.18 -13.69
C ASN A 19 5.30 5.70 -12.30
N TYR A 20 4.43 4.99 -11.59
CA TYR A 20 4.00 5.32 -10.23
C TYR A 20 4.24 4.16 -9.29
N ALA A 21 4.63 4.44 -8.05
CA ALA A 21 4.65 3.45 -6.97
C ALA A 21 3.67 3.91 -5.88
N ILE A 22 2.78 3.01 -5.46
CA ILE A 22 1.77 3.27 -4.45
C ILE A 22 2.20 2.53 -3.18
N ALA A 23 2.20 3.25 -2.06
CA ALA A 23 2.33 2.70 -0.72
C ALA A 23 1.07 3.08 0.07
N ILE A 24 0.49 2.12 0.79
CA ILE A 24 -0.72 2.34 1.57
C ILE A 24 -0.62 1.58 2.89
N PHE A 25 -1.23 2.12 3.93
CA PHE A 25 -1.39 1.45 5.22
C PHE A 25 -2.79 1.69 5.76
N GLN A 26 -3.23 0.77 6.61
CA GLN A 26 -4.47 0.89 7.35
C GLN A 26 -4.15 1.48 8.73
N ASP A 27 -4.50 2.74 8.92
CA ASP A 27 -4.44 3.42 10.20
C ASP A 27 -5.54 2.85 11.12
N LEU A 28 -5.15 2.00 12.08
CA LEU A 28 -6.06 1.32 12.99
C LEU A 28 -6.23 2.09 14.30
N ASN A 29 -5.26 2.94 14.66
CA ASN A 29 -5.27 3.70 15.91
C ASN A 29 -5.67 5.18 15.73
N GLY A 30 -5.77 5.67 14.49
CA GLY A 30 -6.27 6.99 14.12
C GLY A 30 -5.24 8.11 14.22
N ASP A 31 -3.94 7.80 14.22
CA ASP A 31 -2.88 8.81 14.38
C ASP A 31 -2.25 9.28 13.05
N SER A 32 -2.70 8.74 11.92
CA SER A 32 -2.20 9.02 10.56
C SER A 32 -0.71 8.71 10.36
N ILE A 33 -0.12 7.89 11.21
CA ILE A 33 1.28 7.50 11.16
C ILE A 33 1.35 5.99 10.93
N LEU A 34 2.20 5.55 10.02
CA LEU A 34 2.57 4.13 9.97
C LEU A 34 3.46 3.80 11.16
N ASN A 35 2.85 3.37 12.26
CA ASN A 35 3.53 3.09 13.51
C ASN A 35 4.55 1.96 13.35
N ARG A 36 5.65 2.03 14.10
CA ARG A 36 6.74 1.04 14.08
C ARG A 36 7.14 0.66 15.50
N ASN A 37 7.49 -0.61 15.68
CA ASN A 37 8.10 -1.07 16.93
C ASN A 37 9.57 -0.60 17.04
N PRO A 38 10.27 -0.83 18.17
CA PRO A 38 11.67 -0.43 18.33
C PRO A 38 12.66 -1.08 17.33
N LEU A 39 12.28 -2.16 16.65
CA LEU A 39 13.06 -2.78 15.57
C LEU A 39 12.75 -2.17 14.19
N GLY A 40 11.88 -1.16 14.12
CA GLY A 40 11.48 -0.48 12.89
C GLY A 40 10.42 -1.23 12.07
N ILE A 41 9.83 -2.31 12.59
CA ILE A 41 8.82 -3.10 11.88
C ILE A 41 7.46 -2.40 12.00
N PRO A 42 6.74 -2.17 10.90
CA PRO A 42 5.40 -1.61 10.95
C PRO A 42 4.45 -2.45 11.83
N THR A 43 3.71 -1.79 12.71
CA THR A 43 2.77 -2.43 13.64
C THR A 43 1.35 -2.54 13.09
N GLU A 44 1.08 -1.84 11.99
CA GLU A 44 -0.21 -1.78 11.31
C GLU A 44 -0.13 -2.42 9.91
N PRO A 45 -1.25 -2.90 9.34
CA PRO A 45 -1.26 -3.47 8.00
C PRO A 45 -0.83 -2.46 6.94
N PHE A 46 0.10 -2.85 6.07
CA PHE A 46 0.60 -2.01 4.99
C PHE A 46 0.88 -2.82 3.72
N GLY A 47 1.00 -2.14 2.59
CA GLY A 47 1.28 -2.77 1.30
C GLY A 47 1.82 -1.79 0.26
N PHE A 48 2.34 -2.36 -0.82
CA PHE A 48 2.83 -1.63 -1.98
C PHE A 48 2.19 -2.17 -3.26
N SER A 49 2.07 -1.32 -4.28
CA SER A 49 1.75 -1.75 -5.64
C SER A 49 2.74 -2.81 -6.14
N GLN A 50 2.30 -3.66 -7.07
CA GLN A 50 3.00 -4.88 -7.52
C GLN A 50 3.20 -5.97 -6.45
N ASN A 51 2.77 -5.75 -5.20
CA ASN A 51 2.85 -6.72 -4.10
C ASN A 51 4.23 -7.40 -3.94
N PRO A 52 5.36 -6.65 -3.97
CA PRO A 52 6.67 -7.25 -3.84
C PRO A 52 6.84 -7.99 -2.51
N ARG A 53 7.75 -8.97 -2.49
CA ARG A 53 8.12 -9.63 -1.24
C ARG A 53 8.89 -8.65 -0.34
N ILE A 54 8.37 -8.41 0.84
CA ILE A 54 9.02 -7.61 1.89
C ILE A 54 9.87 -8.56 2.73
N VAL A 55 11.15 -8.24 2.93
CA VAL A 55 12.09 -9.09 3.67
C VAL A 55 12.69 -8.33 4.85
N VAL A 56 13.58 -7.38 4.59
CA VAL A 56 14.29 -6.62 5.63
C VAL A 56 14.05 -5.10 5.51
N ALA A 57 13.79 -4.62 4.29
CA ALA A 57 13.61 -3.21 3.99
C ALA A 57 12.43 -3.01 3.03
N PRO A 58 11.89 -1.79 2.93
CA PRO A 58 10.94 -1.43 1.88
C PRO A 58 11.48 -1.77 0.48
N PRO A 59 10.60 -2.12 -0.47
CA PRO A 59 11.01 -2.37 -1.86
C PRO A 59 11.58 -1.10 -2.50
N LYS A 60 12.49 -1.27 -3.47
CA LYS A 60 12.89 -0.16 -4.35
C LYS A 60 11.69 0.29 -5.17
N PHE A 61 11.69 1.56 -5.59
CA PHE A 61 10.65 2.14 -6.44
C PHE A 61 10.28 1.23 -7.62
N VAL A 62 11.28 0.78 -8.39
CA VAL A 62 11.09 -0.08 -9.56
C VAL A 62 10.35 -1.39 -9.26
N ALA A 63 10.53 -1.95 -8.06
CA ALA A 63 9.86 -3.19 -7.66
C ALA A 63 8.38 -2.98 -7.29
N SER A 64 7.96 -1.71 -7.13
CA SER A 64 6.57 -1.32 -6.88
C SER A 64 5.98 -0.50 -8.03
N ALA A 65 6.74 -0.23 -9.09
CA ALA A 65 6.32 0.65 -10.16
C ALA A 65 5.21 0.00 -11.02
N VAL A 66 4.17 0.78 -11.28
CA VAL A 66 3.08 0.49 -12.21
C VAL A 66 3.12 1.57 -13.29
N LEU A 67 3.04 1.15 -14.55
CA LEU A 67 2.88 2.07 -15.66
C LEU A 67 1.42 2.52 -15.71
N VAL A 68 1.20 3.82 -15.49
CA VAL A 68 -0.09 4.48 -15.68
C VAL A 68 -0.10 5.06 -17.09
N VAL A 69 -1.15 4.73 -17.83
CA VAL A 69 -1.42 5.22 -19.20
C VAL A 69 -2.72 6.00 -19.20
N GLU A 70 -3.10 6.62 -20.31
CA GLU A 70 -4.36 7.38 -20.43
C GLU A 70 -5.63 6.50 -20.25
N ALA A 71 -5.49 5.18 -20.34
CA ALA A 71 -6.55 4.22 -20.03
C ALA A 71 -6.59 3.87 -18.53
N GLU A 72 -7.75 3.40 -18.08
CA GLU A 72 -7.96 2.97 -16.70
C GLU A 72 -6.91 1.93 -16.26
N THR A 73 -6.17 2.25 -15.20
CA THR A 73 -5.13 1.39 -14.63
C THR A 73 -5.58 0.86 -13.27
N ASN A 74 -5.90 -0.44 -13.22
CA ASN A 74 -6.35 -1.10 -12.00
C ASN A 74 -5.16 -1.69 -11.22
N VAL A 75 -4.99 -1.29 -9.95
CA VAL A 75 -3.91 -1.78 -9.08
C VAL A 75 -4.50 -2.44 -7.83
N ASN A 76 -4.24 -3.74 -7.67
CA ASN A 76 -4.58 -4.46 -6.44
C ASN A 76 -3.39 -4.47 -5.47
N ILE A 77 -3.60 -3.96 -4.25
CA ILE A 77 -2.60 -3.97 -3.18
C ILE A 77 -3.08 -4.85 -2.03
N ARG A 78 -2.23 -5.79 -1.62
CA ARG A 78 -2.47 -6.67 -0.48
C ARG A 78 -1.79 -6.09 0.74
N LEU A 79 -2.59 -5.72 1.73
CA LEU A 79 -2.05 -5.34 3.03
C LEU A 79 -1.56 -6.57 3.77
N LYS A 80 -0.39 -6.44 4.40
CA LYS A 80 0.22 -7.46 5.24
C LYS A 80 0.48 -6.87 6.61
N ASN A 81 0.23 -7.65 7.64
CA ASN A 81 0.71 -7.37 8.98
C ASN A 81 1.91 -8.30 9.23
N LEU A 82 3.11 -7.74 9.40
CA LEU A 82 4.32 -8.55 9.58
C LEU A 82 4.46 -9.15 10.98
N LEU A 83 3.66 -8.67 11.95
CA LEU A 83 3.67 -9.13 13.33
C LEU A 83 2.59 -10.19 13.60
N ARG A 84 1.71 -10.46 12.62
CA ARG A 84 0.63 -11.46 12.72
C ARG A 84 0.77 -12.43 11.56
N GLY A 85 1.07 -13.69 11.88
CA GLY A 85 1.14 -14.81 10.92
C GLY A 85 -0.23 -15.28 10.47
#